data_AF-A0A7X6CLT5-F1
#
_entry.id   AF-A0A7X6CLT5-F1
#
_cell.length_a   1.000
_cell.length_b   1.000
_cell.length_c   1.000
_cell.angle_alpha   90.00
_cell.angle_beta   90.00
_cell.angle_gamma   90.00
#
_symmetry.space_group_name_H-M   'P 1'
#
loop_
_entity.id
_entity.type
_entity.pdbx_description
1 polymer ?
#
loop_
_entity_poly.entity_id
_entity_poly.type
_entity_poly.pdbx_seq_one_letter_code
_entity_poly.pdbx_strand_id
1 'polypeptide(L)'
;MSTQNLPLGSLMLCFDEARMPTDWEYQLADFGTQIASIAFDRDRANLALGESETKYRTLFESIDEGFCIVEMIFDSENRPIDYRFLIANPAFDKQTGKKKRGGQNSTRNGTAARRLLV
;
A
#
# COMPACT_ATOMS: atom_id res chain seq x y z
N MET A 1 -1.93 -28.49 -4.86
CA MET A 1 -1.82 -27.66 -3.64
C MET A 1 -3.06 -26.78 -3.58
N SER A 2 -4.07 -27.15 -2.78
CA SER A 2 -5.35 -26.45 -2.68
C SER A 2 -5.72 -26.25 -1.22
N THR A 3 -5.21 -25.19 -0.61
CA THR A 3 -5.53 -24.77 0.75
C THR A 3 -6.39 -23.51 0.69
N GLN A 4 -7.63 -23.60 0.19
CA GLN A 4 -8.58 -22.47 0.27
C GLN A 4 -10.05 -22.87 0.49
N ASN A 5 -10.36 -24.11 0.87
CA ASN A 5 -11.74 -24.48 1.21
C ASN A 5 -11.98 -24.61 2.72
N LEU A 6 -11.31 -23.77 3.52
CA LEU A 6 -11.61 -23.68 4.95
C LEU A 6 -12.80 -22.70 5.10
N PRO A 7 -13.93 -23.12 5.68
CA PRO A 7 -15.09 -22.24 5.81
C PRO A 7 -14.73 -20.97 6.58
N LEU A 8 -14.99 -19.80 5.98
CA LEU A 8 -14.73 -18.48 6.57
C LEU A 8 -15.74 -18.13 7.68
N GLY A 9 -16.91 -18.78 7.69
CA GLY A 9 -17.98 -18.56 8.65
C GLY A 9 -19.27 -19.24 8.21
N SER A 10 -20.34 -19.11 9.01
CA SER A 10 -21.67 -19.62 8.70
C SER A 10 -22.70 -18.49 8.73
N LEU A 11 -23.53 -18.41 7.70
CA LEU A 11 -24.73 -17.57 7.69
C LEU A 11 -25.92 -18.40 8.18
N MET A 12 -26.71 -17.86 9.11
CA MET A 12 -27.90 -18.52 9.64
C MET A 12 -29.11 -17.59 9.52
N LEU A 13 -30.19 -18.11 8.95
CA LEU A 13 -31.50 -17.45 8.98
C LEU A 13 -32.29 -18.02 10.15
N CYS A 14 -32.74 -17.14 11.05
CA CYS A 14 -33.54 -17.51 12.20
C CYS A 14 -34.98 -17.03 11.99
N PHE A 15 -35.93 -17.92 12.27
CA PHE A 15 -37.37 -17.65 12.19
C PHE A 15 -37.99 -17.79 13.59
N ASP A 16 -39.01 -17.00 13.87
CA ASP A 16 -39.77 -17.01 15.13
C ASP A 16 -40.73 -18.19 15.23
N GLU A 17 -41.15 -18.76 14.10
CA GLU A 17 -41.99 -19.94 14.00
C GLU A 17 -41.30 -21.12 13.30
N ALA A 18 -41.65 -22.34 13.72
CA ALA A 18 -41.13 -23.57 13.11
C ALA A 18 -41.76 -23.81 11.74
N ARG A 19 -41.07 -23.38 10.68
CA ARG A 19 -41.47 -23.59 9.28
C ARG A 19 -40.28 -23.87 8.39
N MET A 20 -40.54 -24.46 7.22
CA MET A 20 -39.52 -24.54 6.18
C MET A 20 -39.26 -23.15 5.59
N PRO A 21 -38.01 -22.81 5.27
CA PRO A 21 -37.71 -21.60 4.52
C PRO A 21 -38.40 -21.65 3.16
N THR A 22 -38.88 -20.50 2.73
CA THR A 22 -39.39 -20.27 1.39
C THR A 22 -38.24 -20.20 0.38
N ASP A 23 -38.55 -20.36 -0.90
CA ASP A 23 -37.53 -20.31 -1.97
C ASP A 23 -36.71 -19.01 -1.95
N TRP A 24 -37.34 -17.88 -1.62
CA TRP A 24 -36.65 -16.60 -1.54
C TRP A 24 -35.69 -16.52 -0.34
N GLU A 25 -36.00 -17.18 0.79
CA GLU A 25 -35.11 -17.22 1.96
C GLU A 25 -33.88 -18.07 1.68
N TYR A 26 -34.04 -19.18 0.95
CA TYR A 26 -32.91 -19.97 0.46
C TYR A 26 -32.01 -19.15 -0.48
N GLN A 27 -32.62 -18.43 -1.43
CA GLN A 27 -31.88 -17.55 -2.35
C GLN A 27 -31.15 -16.44 -1.60
N LEU A 28 -31.76 -15.87 -0.56
CA LEU A 28 -31.12 -14.85 0.27
C LEU A 28 -29.92 -15.43 1.04
N ALA A 29 -30.03 -16.64 1.58
CA ALA A 29 -28.92 -17.29 2.28
C ALA A 29 -27.75 -17.61 1.34
N ASP A 30 -28.04 -18.10 0.14
CA ASP A 30 -27.01 -18.39 -0.86
C ASP A 30 -26.31 -17.10 -1.32
N PHE A 31 -27.09 -16.07 -1.66
CA PHE A 31 -26.56 -14.76 -2.02
C PHE A 31 -25.74 -14.14 -0.88
N GLY A 32 -26.25 -14.17 0.35
CA GLY A 32 -25.57 -13.65 1.52
C GLY A 32 -24.23 -14.35 1.77
N THR A 33 -24.17 -15.67 1.58
CA THR A 33 -22.94 -16.45 1.71
C THR A 33 -21.90 -16.05 0.65
N GLN A 34 -22.34 -15.86 -0.60
CA GLN A 34 -21.46 -15.44 -1.70
C GLN A 34 -20.88 -14.04 -1.43
N ILE A 35 -21.71 -13.08 -1.05
CA ILE A 35 -21.26 -11.70 -0.76
C ILE A 35 -20.34 -11.66 0.46
N ALA A 36 -20.66 -12.41 1.52
CA ALA A 36 -19.82 -12.49 2.70
C ALA A 36 -18.41 -13.02 2.35
N SER A 37 -18.32 -14.07 1.54
CA SER A 37 -17.02 -14.60 1.07
C SER A 37 -16.20 -13.54 0.35
N ILE A 38 -16.81 -12.85 -0.62
CA ILE A 38 -16.14 -11.79 -1.40
C ILE A 38 -15.67 -10.66 -0.48
N ALA A 39 -16.50 -10.23 0.47
CA ALA A 39 -16.17 -9.18 1.40
C ALA A 39 -15.00 -9.57 2.32
N PHE A 40 -15.00 -10.79 2.86
CA PHE A 40 -13.92 -11.28 3.71
C PHE A 40 -12.59 -11.43 2.97
N ASP A 41 -12.60 -11.96 1.75
CA ASP A 41 -11.38 -12.06 0.95
C ASP A 41 -10.79 -10.69 0.64
N ARG A 42 -11.66 -9.72 0.32
CA ARG A 42 -11.24 -8.34 0.09
C ARG A 42 -10.67 -7.70 1.35
N ASP A 43 -11.32 -7.88 2.50
CA ASP A 43 -10.85 -7.33 3.77
C ASP A 43 -9.48 -7.90 4.17
N ARG A 44 -9.32 -9.23 4.05
CA ARG A 44 -8.03 -9.91 4.29
C ARG A 44 -6.93 -9.41 3.36
N ALA A 45 -7.23 -9.23 2.07
CA ALA A 45 -6.26 -8.69 1.12
C ALA A 45 -5.85 -7.25 1.48
N ASN A 46 -6.81 -6.42 1.90
CA ASN A 46 -6.53 -5.05 2.34
C ASN A 46 -5.71 -5.01 3.63
N LEU A 47 -6.03 -5.86 4.62
CA LEU A 47 -5.28 -5.98 5.86
C LEU A 47 -3.85 -6.45 5.59
N ALA A 48 -3.68 -7.49 4.79
CA ALA A 48 -2.36 -7.99 4.40
C ALA A 48 -1.54 -6.93 3.66
N LEU A 49 -2.19 -6.16 2.77
CA LEU A 49 -1.55 -5.02 2.10
C LEU A 49 -1.12 -3.95 3.12
N GLY A 50 -2.01 -3.54 4.04
CA GLY A 50 -1.71 -2.53 5.05
C GLY A 50 -0.63 -2.94 6.05
N GLU A 51 -0.60 -4.23 6.45
CA GLU A 51 0.47 -4.80 7.27
C GLU A 51 1.81 -4.78 6.52
N SER A 52 1.79 -5.18 5.25
CA SER A 52 2.97 -5.16 4.38
C SER A 52 3.50 -3.73 4.21
N GLU A 53 2.63 -2.76 3.90
CA GLU A 53 2.97 -1.34 3.79
C GLU A 53 3.54 -0.79 5.10
N THR A 54 2.95 -1.15 6.24
CA THR A 54 3.46 -0.75 7.55
C THR A 54 4.83 -1.35 7.81
N LYS A 55 5.03 -2.63 7.50
CA LYS A 55 6.35 -3.28 7.62
C LYS A 55 7.38 -2.62 6.72
N TYR A 56 7.05 -2.33 5.46
CA TYR A 56 7.94 -1.64 4.53
C TYR A 56 8.27 -0.23 5.03
N ARG A 57 7.28 0.51 5.53
CA ARG A 57 7.49 1.85 6.11
C ARG A 57 8.39 1.80 7.33
N THR A 58 8.16 0.87 8.26
CA THR A 58 9.01 0.69 9.44
C THR A 58 10.45 0.34 9.05
N LEU A 59 10.63 -0.61 8.13
CA LEU A 59 11.96 -0.97 7.62
C LEU A 59 12.63 0.24 7.00
N PHE A 60 11.94 0.94 6.09
CA PHE A 60 12.43 2.13 5.41
C PHE A 60 12.84 3.24 6.39
N GLU A 61 12.04 3.49 7.41
CA GLU A 61 12.31 4.48 8.45
C GLU A 61 13.48 4.07 9.37
N SER A 62 13.73 2.77 9.52
CA SER A 62 14.82 2.22 10.33
C SER A 62 16.15 2.02 9.61
N ILE A 63 16.21 2.20 8.28
CA ILE A 63 17.47 2.11 7.54
C ILE A 63 18.41 3.22 8.04
N ASP A 64 19.62 2.84 8.45
CA ASP A 64 20.64 3.76 8.93
C ASP A 64 21.38 4.47 7.77
N GLU A 65 21.43 3.86 6.59
CA GLU A 65 21.92 4.51 5.36
C GLU A 65 20.92 5.53 4.79
N GLY A 66 21.42 6.67 4.31
CA GLY A 66 20.58 7.62 3.61
C GLY A 66 20.06 7.04 2.29
N PHE A 67 18.74 6.87 2.18
CA PHE A 67 18.08 6.38 0.97
C PHE A 67 17.07 7.40 0.45
N CYS A 68 17.11 7.66 -0.86
CA CYS A 68 16.10 8.47 -1.53
C CYS A 68 15.82 7.98 -2.96
N ILE A 69 14.59 8.17 -3.42
CA ILE A 69 14.19 8.02 -4.82
C ILE A 69 13.98 9.42 -5.38
N VAL A 70 14.60 9.71 -6.51
CA VAL A 70 14.46 10.97 -7.25
C VAL A 70 13.91 10.72 -8.64
N GLU A 71 13.12 11.68 -9.12
CA GLU A 71 12.69 11.76 -10.51
C GLU A 71 13.54 12.81 -11.22
N MET A 72 14.14 12.46 -12.36
CA MET A 72 14.86 13.44 -13.18
C MET A 72 13.90 14.27 -14.02
N ILE A 73 14.14 15.58 -14.05
CA ILE A 73 13.42 16.56 -14.86
C ILE A 73 14.30 16.90 -16.05
N PHE A 74 13.74 16.78 -17.25
CA PHE A 74 14.42 17.02 -18.52
C PHE A 74 13.87 18.28 -19.21
N ASP A 75 14.72 18.95 -20.00
CA ASP A 75 14.29 20.01 -20.91
C ASP A 75 13.65 19.46 -22.20
N SER A 76 13.25 20.37 -23.10
CA SER A 76 12.69 20.03 -24.41
C SER A 76 13.65 19.30 -25.36
N GLU A 77 14.96 19.35 -25.08
CA GLU A 77 16.00 18.63 -25.83
C GLU A 77 16.38 17.31 -25.14
N ASN A 78 15.56 16.85 -24.19
CA ASN A 78 15.77 15.63 -23.40
C ASN A 78 17.08 15.63 -22.61
N ARG A 79 17.57 16.81 -22.21
CA ARG A 79 18.74 16.96 -21.34
C ARG A 79 18.29 17.07 -19.88
N PRO A 80 18.93 16.34 -18.95
CA PRO A 80 18.57 16.42 -17.53
C PRO A 80 18.95 17.80 -16.98
N ILE A 81 17.95 18.54 -16.50
CA ILE A 81 18.13 19.91 -15.97
C ILE A 81 17.93 19.99 -14.45
N ASP A 82 17.15 19.08 -13.86
CA ASP A 82 16.89 19.08 -12.42
C ASP A 82 16.42 17.69 -11.96
N TYR A 83 16.15 17.55 -10.67
CA TYR A 83 15.56 16.36 -10.08
C TYR A 83 14.65 16.70 -8.89
N ARG A 84 13.64 15.85 -8.67
CA ARG A 84 12.65 15.97 -7.61
C ARG A 84 12.71 14.75 -6.70
N PHE A 85 12.79 14.98 -5.38
CA PHE A 85 12.71 13.88 -4.40
C PHE A 85 11.28 13.32 -4.32
N LEU A 86 11.10 12.06 -4.69
CA LEU A 86 9.86 11.32 -4.55
C LEU A 86 9.71 10.76 -3.15
N ILE A 87 10.77 10.14 -2.61
CA ILE A 87 10.82 9.53 -1.27
C ILE A 87 12.24 9.73 -0.70
N ALA A 88 12.35 9.98 0.60
CA ALA A 88 13.61 10.00 1.35
C ALA A 88 13.37 9.45 2.76
N ASN A 89 14.29 8.64 3.28
CA ASN A 89 14.19 8.10 4.63
C ASN A 89 14.74 9.09 5.69
N PRO A 90 14.46 8.89 6.99
CA PRO A 90 14.97 9.78 8.03
C PRO A 90 16.50 9.86 8.10
N ALA A 91 17.21 8.79 7.79
CA ALA A 91 18.68 8.80 7.74
C ALA A 91 19.21 9.75 6.67
N PHE A 92 18.56 9.79 5.49
CA PHE A 92 18.91 10.72 4.42
C PHE A 92 18.79 12.18 4.89
N ASP A 93 17.67 12.52 5.53
CA ASP A 93 17.43 13.86 6.05
C ASP A 93 18.50 14.24 7.10
N LYS A 94 18.87 13.30 8.00
CA LYS A 94 19.90 13.51 9.03
C LYS A 94 21.30 13.68 8.45
N GLN A 95 21.69 12.84 7.50
CA GLN A 95 23.04 12.82 6.92
C GLN A 95 23.29 13.98 5.97
N THR A 96 22.28 14.37 5.20
CA THR A 96 22.41 15.42 4.18
C THR A 96 21.99 16.80 4.69
N GLY A 97 21.25 16.85 5.81
CA GLY A 97 20.60 18.07 6.29
C GLY A 97 19.50 18.58 5.36
N LYS A 98 19.11 17.83 4.33
CA LYS A 98 18.08 18.21 3.36
C LYS A 98 16.78 17.51 3.73
N LYS A 99 15.83 18.27 4.30
CA LYS A 99 14.48 17.75 4.56
C LYS A 99 13.69 17.65 3.26
N LYS A 100 13.01 16.52 3.01
CA LYS A 100 12.01 16.40 1.95
C LYS A 100 10.90 17.45 2.16
N ARG A 101 10.97 18.58 1.46
CA ARG A 101 9.88 19.55 1.35
C ARG A 101 9.14 19.27 0.04
N GLY A 102 7.90 18.79 0.15
CA GLY A 102 7.06 18.47 -1.01
C GLY A 102 7.04 19.65 -1.99
N GLY A 103 7.43 19.39 -3.23
CA GLY A 103 7.35 20.34 -4.34
C GLY A 103 8.57 21.21 -4.62
N GLN A 104 9.70 21.09 -3.90
CA GLN A 104 10.90 21.85 -4.28
C GLN A 104 11.73 21.09 -5.32
N ASN A 105 11.76 21.64 -6.52
CA ASN A 105 12.83 21.48 -7.51
C ASN A 105 14.18 21.68 -6.81
N SER A 106 15.18 20.83 -7.05
CA SER A 106 16.51 21.03 -6.49
C SER A 106 17.21 22.17 -7.24
N THR A 107 16.75 23.41 -7.05
CA THR A 107 17.28 24.59 -7.75
C THR A 107 18.70 24.98 -7.32
N ARG A 108 19.46 24.06 -6.70
CA ARG A 108 20.87 24.22 -6.43
C ARG A 108 21.65 23.24 -7.28
N ASN A 109 22.10 23.75 -8.43
CA ASN A 109 23.31 23.43 -9.18
C ASN A 109 23.90 22.05 -8.89
N GLY A 110 24.00 21.21 -9.93
CA GLY A 110 24.44 19.81 -9.97
C GLY A 110 25.78 19.43 -9.30
N THR A 111 26.38 20.29 -8.48
CA THR A 111 27.55 20.04 -7.64
C THR A 111 27.19 19.19 -6.40
N ALA A 112 25.97 19.26 -5.86
CA ALA A 112 25.61 18.51 -4.66
C ALA A 112 25.30 17.01 -4.92
N ALA A 113 24.85 16.66 -6.13
CA ALA A 113 24.49 15.28 -6.48
C ALA A 113 25.72 14.36 -6.65
N ARG A 114 26.88 14.90 -7.04
CA ARG A 114 28.12 14.12 -7.20
C ARG A 114 28.68 13.53 -5.90
N ARG A 115 28.25 14.02 -4.73
CA ARG A 115 28.70 13.50 -3.43
C ARG A 115 27.74 12.49 -2.80
N LEU A 116 26.59 12.26 -3.44
CA LEU A 116 25.46 11.50 -2.89
C LEU A 116 25.32 10.09 -3.49
N LEU A 117 25.95 9.84 -4.64
CA LEU A 117 26.15 8.51 -5.21
C LEU A 117 27.57 8.05 -4.83
N VAL A 118 27.72 7.41 -3.67
CA VAL A 118 28.88 6.57 -3.35
C VAL A 118 28.42 5.13 -3.41
#